data_AF-A0A1G0WWP8-F1
#
_entry.id   AF-A0A1G0WWP8-F1
#
_cell.length_a   1.000
_cell.length_b   1.000
_cell.length_c   1.000
_cell.angle_alpha   90.00
_cell.angle_beta   90.00
_cell.angle_gamma   90.00
#
_symmetry.space_group_name_H-M   'P 1'
#
loop_
_entity.id
_entity.type
_entity.pdbx_description
1 polymer ?
#
loop_
_entity_poly.entity_id
_entity_poly.type
_entity_poly.pdbx_seq_one_letter_code
_entity_poly.pdbx_strand_id
1 'polypeptide(L)'
;MSARRKIIIASPLEPCGATWLINCFLELGILTYRSPTWQNMWIQHGNHFMLSSREDVLKKWLPSLSVKQYFCFGREIEVEWVHEWPIKGFSDKQIIFFSRDPRDALYSRYKREAPKASFSEFVNFLDPALLLNKAEIHLVFTKLWCSHTRVQEFCFEEYKRDPEETLRSILAYINIDVSDYELFQALDASSSEKATEMERRWNRSNELDQINKPIQIVNQGGVVGRWQELTGKDKILAEHIVDLKMAIDSSDEAEFFTYLFFLKKNSLLKGVVLPEQMVPSLRGIAALEKRALLFSMKLFYQQAIDTGLHQGQISHLLKSLAALAYRSDPLVFRSIVRLYKKHIGSASQLYLWIFRKTRRVSALLHCSPFYILKLILKQGIILVRKYT
;
A
#
# COMPACT_ATOMS: atom_id res chain seq x y z
N MET A 1 23.97 -13.19 24.01
CA MET A 1 24.20 -12.98 22.56
C MET A 1 24.26 -11.48 22.34
N SER A 2 25.27 -10.97 21.64
CA SER A 2 25.30 -9.55 21.24
C SER A 2 24.04 -9.20 20.45
N ALA A 3 23.51 -7.98 20.60
CA ALA A 3 22.34 -7.55 19.85
C ALA A 3 22.71 -7.49 18.36
N ARG A 4 22.01 -8.26 17.51
CA ARG A 4 22.22 -8.23 16.06
C ARG A 4 21.81 -6.87 15.50
N ARG A 5 22.58 -6.35 14.55
CA ARG A 5 22.19 -5.13 13.85
C ARG A 5 20.99 -5.42 12.96
N LYS A 6 19.90 -4.69 13.17
CA LYS A 6 18.65 -4.84 12.43
C LYS A 6 18.66 -3.99 11.16
N ILE A 7 18.34 -4.62 10.03
CA ILE A 7 18.15 -4.03 8.71
C ILE A 7 16.69 -4.21 8.30
N ILE A 8 16.14 -3.25 7.56
CA ILE A 8 14.79 -3.35 7.03
C ILE A 8 14.86 -3.54 5.51
N ILE A 9 14.17 -4.55 4.99
CA ILE A 9 13.77 -4.60 3.59
C ILE A 9 12.36 -4.06 3.49
N ALA A 10 12.20 -2.87 2.94
CA ALA A 10 10.91 -2.31 2.62
C ALA A 10 10.54 -2.60 1.16
N SER A 11 9.29 -2.94 0.90
CA SER A 11 8.81 -3.17 -0.46
C SER A 11 7.31 -2.91 -0.59
N PRO A 12 6.82 -2.48 -1.77
CA PRO A 12 5.39 -2.32 -2.01
C PRO A 12 4.62 -3.63 -1.79
N LEU A 13 3.31 -3.53 -1.61
CA LEU A 13 2.42 -4.70 -1.62
C LEU A 13 2.38 -5.35 -3.02
N GLU A 14 2.57 -4.55 -4.06
CA GLU A 14 2.67 -5.05 -5.42
C GLU A 14 3.98 -5.85 -5.63
N PRO A 15 3.94 -6.95 -6.39
CA PRO A 15 5.10 -7.83 -6.56
C PRO A 15 6.33 -7.14 -7.17
N CYS A 16 7.35 -6.91 -6.35
CA CYS A 16 8.61 -6.29 -6.76
C CYS A 16 9.82 -7.24 -6.76
N GLY A 17 9.65 -8.52 -6.42
CA GLY A 17 10.77 -9.46 -6.39
C GLY A 17 11.61 -9.46 -5.10
N ALA A 18 11.21 -8.73 -4.05
CA ALA A 18 11.88 -8.76 -2.74
C ALA A 18 12.04 -10.18 -2.17
N THR A 19 11.13 -11.11 -2.48
CA THR A 19 11.25 -12.52 -2.08
C THR A 19 12.48 -13.21 -2.66
N TRP A 20 12.95 -12.81 -3.84
CA TRP A 20 14.20 -13.32 -4.43
C TRP A 20 15.40 -12.90 -3.56
N LEU A 21 15.48 -11.63 -3.18
CA LEU A 21 16.52 -11.12 -2.27
C LEU A 21 16.46 -11.79 -0.89
N ILE A 22 15.25 -11.92 -0.31
CA ILE A 22 15.05 -12.60 0.97
C ILE A 22 15.55 -14.04 0.92
N ASN A 23 15.29 -14.77 -0.18
CA ASN A 23 15.80 -16.13 -0.32
C ASN A 23 17.33 -16.17 -0.43
N CYS A 24 17.95 -15.21 -1.12
CA CYS A 24 19.42 -15.09 -1.15
C CYS A 24 19.98 -14.86 0.26
N PHE A 25 19.34 -14.02 1.08
CA PHE A 25 19.75 -13.80 2.46
C PHE A 25 19.65 -15.06 3.33
N LEU A 26 18.59 -15.86 3.16
CA LEU A 26 18.48 -17.17 3.83
C LEU A 26 19.62 -18.10 3.45
N GLU A 27 20.00 -18.13 2.17
CA GLU A 27 21.12 -18.94 1.67
C GLU A 27 22.48 -18.48 2.22
N LEU A 28 22.67 -17.17 2.40
CA LEU A 28 23.87 -16.57 2.99
C LEU A 28 23.93 -16.69 4.53
N GLY A 29 22.97 -17.37 5.15
CA GLY A 29 22.91 -17.53 6.61
C GLY A 29 22.58 -16.22 7.35
N ILE A 30 21.88 -15.31 6.68
CA ILE A 30 21.33 -14.09 7.27
C ILE A 30 19.93 -14.40 7.81
N LEU A 31 19.68 -14.04 9.07
CA LEU A 31 18.38 -14.28 9.68
C LEU A 31 17.36 -13.24 9.18
N THR A 32 16.28 -13.70 8.53
CA THR A 32 15.24 -12.82 7.95
C THR A 32 13.85 -13.11 8.52
N TYR A 33 12.97 -12.11 8.66
CA TYR A 33 11.63 -12.28 9.23
C TYR A 33 10.62 -11.18 8.94
N ARG A 34 9.33 -11.51 8.78
CA ARG A 34 8.33 -10.49 8.42
C ARG A 34 7.79 -9.85 9.67
N SER A 35 7.55 -8.54 9.62
CA SER A 35 6.81 -7.84 10.67
C SER A 35 5.33 -8.28 10.66
N PRO A 36 4.66 -8.38 11.83
CA PRO A 36 5.19 -8.35 13.21
C PRO A 36 5.55 -9.77 13.72
N THR A 37 5.82 -10.74 12.84
CA THR A 37 5.79 -12.18 13.15
C THR A 37 7.14 -12.80 13.50
N TRP A 38 8.17 -12.02 13.85
CA TRP A 38 9.52 -12.52 14.20
C TRP A 38 9.52 -13.81 15.02
N GLN A 39 8.91 -13.76 16.21
CA GLN A 39 8.85 -14.88 17.15
C GLN A 39 7.99 -16.06 16.66
N ASN A 40 7.11 -15.79 15.70
CA ASN A 40 6.22 -16.79 15.12
C ASN A 40 6.83 -17.48 13.89
N MET A 41 7.88 -16.92 13.29
CA MET A 41 8.47 -17.45 12.07
C MET A 41 9.53 -18.51 12.32
N TRP A 42 10.37 -18.32 13.33
CA TRP A 42 11.49 -19.22 13.61
C TRP A 42 11.35 -19.90 14.97
N ILE A 43 11.52 -21.22 14.98
CA ILE A 43 11.64 -22.03 16.20
C ILE A 43 13.12 -22.35 16.39
N GLN A 44 13.69 -21.91 17.52
CA GLN A 44 15.10 -22.14 17.82
C GLN A 44 15.30 -23.50 18.51
N HIS A 45 16.19 -24.31 17.94
CA HIS A 45 16.64 -25.59 18.47
C HIS A 45 18.18 -25.57 18.63
N GLY A 46 18.65 -25.11 19.79
CA GLY A 46 20.07 -24.87 20.03
C GLY A 46 20.62 -23.78 19.10
N ASN A 47 21.59 -24.15 18.26
CA ASN A 47 22.19 -23.26 17.27
C ASN A 47 21.47 -23.26 15.91
N HIS A 48 20.42 -24.06 15.77
CA HIS A 48 19.65 -24.18 14.54
C HIS A 48 18.29 -23.51 14.67
N PHE A 49 17.76 -23.08 13.53
CA PHE A 49 16.43 -22.49 13.41
C PHE A 49 15.60 -23.30 12.42
N MET A 50 14.36 -23.59 12.79
CA MET A 50 13.37 -24.24 11.93
C MET A 50 12.25 -23.27 11.62
N LEU A 51 11.70 -23.35 10.40
CA LEU A 51 10.50 -22.62 10.05
C LEU A 51 9.32 -23.15 10.89
N SER A 52 8.60 -22.24 11.54
CA SER A 52 7.36 -22.54 12.23
C SER A 52 6.28 -23.01 11.25
N SER A 53 5.48 -24.01 11.65
CA SER A 53 4.37 -24.51 10.84
C SER A 53 3.32 -23.44 10.51
N ARG A 54 3.24 -22.37 11.31
CA ARG A 54 2.35 -21.21 11.05
C ARG A 54 2.79 -20.40 9.82
N GLU A 55 4.05 -20.53 9.43
CA GLU A 55 4.64 -19.83 8.29
C GLU A 55 4.90 -20.78 7.11
N ASP A 56 4.35 -21.99 7.10
CA ASP A 56 4.59 -22.96 6.04
C ASP A 56 4.20 -22.42 4.65
N VAL A 57 3.23 -21.51 4.57
CA VAL A 57 2.85 -20.83 3.30
C VAL A 57 4.03 -20.14 2.61
N LEU A 58 5.06 -19.73 3.36
CA LEU A 58 6.26 -19.10 2.82
C LEU A 58 7.08 -20.03 1.92
N LYS A 59 6.96 -21.35 2.10
CA LYS A 59 7.59 -22.36 1.24
C LYS A 59 7.16 -22.26 -0.22
N LYS A 60 5.99 -21.66 -0.47
CA LYS A 60 5.51 -21.33 -1.81
C LYS A 60 6.37 -20.27 -2.51
N TRP A 61 6.98 -19.36 -1.76
CA TRP A 61 7.66 -18.16 -2.28
C TRP A 61 9.18 -18.20 -2.13
N LEU A 62 9.67 -18.94 -1.15
CA LEU A 62 11.09 -18.99 -0.77
C LEU A 62 11.60 -20.43 -0.93
N PRO A 63 12.32 -20.75 -2.03
CA PRO A 63 12.83 -22.09 -2.30
C PRO A 63 13.57 -22.74 -1.13
N SER A 64 14.40 -21.97 -0.44
CA SER A 64 15.24 -22.45 0.65
C SER A 64 14.44 -23.09 1.77
N LEU A 65 13.24 -22.56 2.05
CA LEU A 65 12.35 -23.07 3.10
C LEU A 65 11.74 -24.44 2.75
N SER A 66 11.69 -24.79 1.46
CA SER A 66 11.19 -26.09 0.99
C SER A 66 12.27 -27.16 0.96
N VAL A 67 13.54 -26.75 0.83
CA VAL A 67 14.69 -27.66 0.67
C VAL A 67 15.38 -27.91 2.01
N LYS A 68 15.54 -26.88 2.84
CA LYS A 68 16.26 -26.95 4.12
C LYS A 68 15.29 -27.07 5.28
N GLN A 69 15.52 -28.04 6.16
CA GLN A 69 14.78 -28.20 7.41
C GLN A 69 15.32 -27.29 8.53
N TYR A 70 16.63 -27.05 8.52
CA TYR A 70 17.34 -26.30 9.55
C TYR A 70 18.20 -25.22 8.92
N PHE A 71 18.28 -24.07 9.59
CA PHE A 71 19.12 -22.93 9.22
C PHE A 71 20.09 -22.59 10.34
N CYS A 72 21.33 -22.27 9.98
CA CYS A 72 22.34 -21.75 10.88
C CYS A 72 22.57 -20.27 10.55
N PHE A 73 22.05 -19.38 11.38
CA PHE A 73 22.21 -17.95 11.17
C PHE A 73 23.44 -17.42 11.92
N GLY A 74 24.59 -17.48 11.26
CA GLY A 74 25.89 -17.11 11.84
C GLY A 74 26.26 -15.62 11.72
N ARG A 75 25.52 -14.85 10.92
CA ARG A 75 25.82 -13.43 10.67
C ARG A 75 25.30 -12.55 11.83
N GLU A 76 26.01 -11.47 12.15
CA GLU A 76 25.66 -10.52 13.23
C GLU A 76 24.55 -9.52 12.85
N ILE A 77 23.81 -9.82 11.78
CA ILE A 77 22.69 -9.01 11.31
C ILE A 77 21.39 -9.82 11.31
N GLU A 78 20.29 -9.09 11.37
CA GLU A 78 18.96 -9.61 11.11
C GLU A 78 18.20 -8.67 10.18
N VAL A 79 17.30 -9.23 9.39
CA VAL A 79 16.58 -8.50 8.35
C VAL A 79 15.09 -8.65 8.57
N GLU A 80 14.41 -7.53 8.81
CA GLU A 80 12.96 -7.47 8.86
C GLU A 80 12.40 -7.08 7.49
N TRP A 81 11.44 -7.84 6.95
CA TRP A 81 10.72 -7.48 5.73
C TRP A 81 9.38 -6.84 6.07
N VAL A 82 9.14 -5.67 5.48
CA VAL A 82 7.99 -4.81 5.74
C VAL A 82 7.31 -4.42 4.43
N HIS A 83 5.97 -4.36 4.50
CA HIS A 83 5.12 -3.75 3.47
C HIS A 83 4.38 -2.52 4.04
N GLU A 84 4.72 -2.13 5.26
CA GLU A 84 4.19 -0.99 5.96
C GLU A 84 4.76 0.34 5.40
N TRP A 85 4.05 1.42 5.65
CA TRP A 85 4.52 2.79 5.37
C TRP A 85 5.75 3.14 6.23
N PRO A 86 6.58 4.12 5.84
CA PRO A 86 7.73 4.54 6.65
C PRO A 86 7.28 5.21 7.96
N ILE A 87 7.27 4.45 9.05
CA ILE A 87 6.90 4.92 10.39
C ILE A 87 8.13 5.34 11.21
N LYS A 88 7.89 6.03 12.33
CA LYS A 88 8.97 6.55 13.21
C LYS A 88 9.91 5.47 13.75
N GLY A 89 9.43 4.24 13.86
CA GLY A 89 10.25 3.10 14.29
C GLY A 89 11.39 2.74 13.32
N PHE A 90 11.41 3.28 12.11
CA PHE A 90 12.44 3.01 11.10
C PHE A 90 13.50 4.10 10.98
N SER A 91 13.33 5.26 11.61
CA SER A 91 14.17 6.44 11.37
C SER A 91 15.66 6.26 11.69
N ASP A 92 16.00 5.35 12.61
CA ASP A 92 17.37 5.00 12.97
C ASP A 92 17.90 3.75 12.24
N LYS A 93 17.07 3.09 11.42
CA LYS A 93 17.41 1.83 10.76
C LYS A 93 17.98 2.05 9.37
N GLN A 94 18.84 1.14 8.95
CA GLN A 94 19.29 1.05 7.58
C GLN A 94 18.22 0.31 6.75
N ILE A 95 17.81 0.92 5.64
CA ILE A 95 16.70 0.46 4.81
C ILE A 95 17.22 0.08 3.43
N ILE A 96 16.91 -1.14 2.99
CA ILE A 96 16.92 -1.55 1.58
C ILE A 96 15.49 -1.36 1.09
N PHE A 97 15.27 -0.46 0.14
CA PHE A 97 13.96 -0.34 -0.50
C PHE A 97 13.98 -1.07 -1.84
N PHE A 98 13.21 -2.15 -1.94
CA PHE A 98 13.19 -2.99 -3.14
C PHE A 98 11.97 -2.63 -4.00
N SER A 99 12.23 -1.96 -5.13
CA SER A 99 11.21 -1.42 -6.02
C SER A 99 11.15 -2.18 -7.35
N ARG A 100 10.17 -1.86 -8.17
CA ARG A 100 9.97 -2.41 -9.51
C ARG A 100 9.22 -1.38 -10.35
N ASP A 101 9.33 -1.47 -11.67
CA ASP A 101 8.46 -0.70 -12.57
C ASP A 101 6.98 -0.84 -12.12
N PRO A 102 6.29 0.27 -11.82
CA PRO A 102 4.94 0.23 -11.27
C PRO A 102 3.96 -0.47 -12.23
N ARG A 103 4.19 -0.40 -13.54
CA ARG A 103 3.35 -1.05 -14.55
C ARG A 103 3.44 -2.56 -14.42
N ASP A 104 4.66 -3.10 -14.32
CA ASP A 104 4.87 -4.54 -14.14
C ASP A 104 4.44 -5.04 -12.77
N ALA A 105 4.68 -4.25 -11.72
CA ALA A 105 4.27 -4.60 -10.37
C ALA A 105 2.73 -4.73 -10.28
N LEU A 106 2.00 -3.73 -10.79
CA LEU A 106 0.54 -3.74 -10.83
C LEU A 106 0.01 -4.83 -11.77
N TYR A 107 0.60 -5.01 -12.95
CA TYR A 107 0.21 -6.07 -13.88
C TYR A 107 0.39 -7.46 -13.26
N SER A 108 1.52 -7.70 -12.59
CA SER A 108 1.77 -8.96 -11.90
C SER A 108 0.76 -9.23 -10.80
N ARG A 109 0.38 -8.21 -10.02
CA ARG A 109 -0.67 -8.33 -8.99
C ARG A 109 -2.04 -8.61 -9.61
N TYR A 110 -2.40 -7.87 -10.66
CA TYR A 110 -3.64 -8.03 -11.41
C TYR A 110 -3.84 -9.49 -11.87
N LYS A 111 -2.81 -10.09 -12.48
CA LYS A 111 -2.86 -11.47 -12.97
C LYS A 111 -3.03 -12.50 -11.84
N ARG A 112 -2.64 -12.18 -10.59
CA ARG A 112 -2.77 -13.06 -9.42
C ARG A 112 -4.14 -12.96 -8.76
N GLU A 113 -4.65 -11.74 -8.60
CA GLU A 113 -5.82 -11.46 -7.75
C GLU A 113 -7.13 -11.33 -8.54
N ALA A 114 -7.09 -10.75 -9.74
CA ALA A 114 -8.28 -10.39 -10.49
C ALA A 114 -8.19 -10.68 -12.00
N PRO A 115 -7.73 -11.87 -12.45
CA PRO A 115 -7.52 -12.14 -13.87
C PRO A 115 -8.80 -12.14 -14.72
N LYS A 116 -9.97 -12.11 -14.08
CA LYS A 116 -11.29 -12.04 -14.75
C LYS A 116 -11.81 -10.62 -14.94
N ALA A 117 -11.23 -9.63 -14.25
CA ALA A 117 -11.53 -8.22 -14.46
C ALA A 117 -10.63 -7.65 -15.57
N SER A 118 -10.94 -6.46 -16.09
CA SER A 118 -9.98 -5.69 -16.88
C SER A 118 -8.87 -5.13 -15.98
N PHE A 119 -7.71 -4.82 -16.58
CA PHE A 119 -6.61 -4.20 -15.82
C PHE A 119 -7.02 -2.81 -15.31
N SER A 120 -7.77 -2.05 -16.11
CA SER A 120 -8.32 -0.76 -15.71
C SER A 120 -9.24 -0.85 -14.49
N GLU A 121 -10.16 -1.81 -14.43
CA GLU A 121 -11.02 -2.00 -13.24
C GLU A 121 -10.19 -2.34 -12.01
N PHE A 122 -9.16 -3.17 -12.16
CA PHE A 122 -8.27 -3.53 -11.06
C PHE A 122 -7.48 -2.32 -10.53
N VAL A 123 -6.82 -1.56 -11.41
CA VAL A 123 -5.99 -0.42 -11.02
C VAL A 123 -6.82 0.71 -10.43
N ASN A 124 -7.98 1.01 -11.03
CA ASN A 124 -8.85 2.10 -10.60
C ASN A 124 -9.69 1.75 -9.35
N PHE A 125 -9.58 0.53 -8.82
CA PHE A 125 -10.22 0.19 -7.57
C PHE A 125 -9.62 1.01 -6.42
N LEU A 126 -10.44 1.84 -5.80
CA LEU A 126 -10.03 2.75 -4.75
C LEU A 126 -9.88 2.03 -3.41
N ASP A 127 -8.78 2.31 -2.73
CA ASP A 127 -8.63 1.93 -1.33
C ASP A 127 -9.62 2.76 -0.48
N PRO A 128 -10.51 2.13 0.30
CA PRO A 128 -11.51 2.85 1.09
C PRO A 128 -10.92 3.73 2.19
N ALA A 129 -9.70 3.45 2.64
CA ALA A 129 -9.02 4.20 3.68
C ALA A 129 -8.27 5.40 3.09
N LEU A 130 -7.61 5.24 1.95
CA LEU A 130 -6.77 6.31 1.35
C LEU A 130 -7.48 7.12 0.27
N LEU A 131 -8.57 6.59 -0.30
CA LEU A 131 -9.26 7.15 -1.47
C LEU A 131 -8.32 7.37 -2.67
N LEU A 132 -7.25 6.58 -2.71
CA LEU A 132 -6.31 6.50 -3.81
C LEU A 132 -6.54 5.18 -4.54
N ASN A 133 -6.31 5.19 -5.85
CA ASN A 133 -6.29 3.97 -6.64
C ASN A 133 -4.97 3.20 -6.42
N LYS A 134 -4.86 1.98 -6.94
CA LYS A 134 -3.68 1.14 -6.69
C LYS A 134 -2.39 1.75 -7.24
N ALA A 135 -2.45 2.42 -8.39
CA ALA A 135 -1.28 3.07 -8.96
C ALA A 135 -0.82 4.25 -8.10
N GLU A 136 -1.74 5.10 -7.67
CA GLU A 136 -1.43 6.23 -6.79
C GLU A 136 -0.84 5.76 -5.45
N ILE A 137 -1.42 4.72 -4.84
CA ILE A 137 -0.89 4.14 -3.59
C ILE A 137 0.55 3.67 -3.79
N HIS A 138 0.79 2.90 -4.85
CA HIS A 138 2.11 2.36 -5.16
C HIS A 138 3.15 3.46 -5.34
N LEU A 139 2.82 4.49 -6.12
CA LEU A 139 3.72 5.62 -6.40
C LEU A 139 4.00 6.46 -5.16
N VAL A 140 2.96 6.75 -4.36
CA VAL A 140 3.10 7.49 -3.10
C VAL A 140 3.93 6.71 -2.09
N PHE A 141 3.69 5.39 -1.98
CA PHE A 141 4.46 4.50 -1.11
C PHE A 141 5.94 4.49 -1.48
N THR A 142 6.23 4.36 -2.78
CA THR A 142 7.59 4.38 -3.33
C THR A 142 8.27 5.70 -3.02
N LYS A 143 7.65 6.84 -3.35
CA LYS A 143 8.22 8.17 -3.07
C LYS A 143 8.50 8.38 -1.59
N LEU A 144 7.61 7.94 -0.71
CA LEU A 144 7.77 8.06 0.74
C LEU A 144 8.97 7.24 1.27
N TRP A 145 9.14 6.01 0.80
CA TRP A 145 10.30 5.19 1.20
C TRP A 145 11.62 5.74 0.66
N CYS A 146 11.66 6.19 -0.60
CA CYS A 146 12.86 6.80 -1.18
C CYS A 146 13.23 8.13 -0.51
N SER A 147 12.29 8.80 0.16
CA SER A 147 12.55 10.02 0.95
C SER A 147 13.10 9.74 2.36
N HIS A 148 13.27 8.48 2.75
CA HIS A 148 13.77 8.12 4.08
C HIS A 148 15.28 8.38 4.20
N THR A 149 15.76 8.82 5.36
CA THR A 149 17.14 9.33 5.52
C THR A 149 18.25 8.30 5.35
N ARG A 150 17.96 7.01 5.56
CA ARG A 150 18.91 5.90 5.49
C ARG A 150 18.41 4.79 4.58
N VAL A 151 18.02 5.16 3.35
CA VAL A 151 17.50 4.23 2.34
C VAL A 151 18.44 4.14 1.16
N GLN A 152 18.58 2.93 0.62
CA GLN A 152 19.07 2.72 -0.72
C GLN A 152 18.03 1.92 -1.50
N GLU A 153 17.63 2.47 -2.64
CA GLU A 153 16.71 1.83 -3.56
C GLU A 153 17.48 0.84 -4.45
N PHE A 154 16.89 -0.34 -4.64
CA PHE A 154 17.32 -1.33 -5.63
C PHE A 154 16.09 -1.75 -6.42
N CYS A 155 16.19 -1.74 -7.75
CA CYS A 155 15.06 -2.09 -8.59
C CYS A 155 15.16 -3.53 -9.11
N PHE A 156 14.01 -4.17 -9.28
CA PHE A 156 13.90 -5.52 -9.81
C PHE A 156 14.53 -5.66 -11.20
N GLU A 157 14.40 -4.63 -12.04
CA GLU A 157 14.89 -4.62 -13.41
C GLU A 157 16.42 -4.73 -13.47
N GLU A 158 17.12 -3.99 -12.60
CA GLU A 158 18.57 -4.10 -12.43
C GLU A 158 18.94 -5.46 -11.87
N TYR A 159 18.23 -5.92 -10.83
CA TYR A 159 18.51 -7.21 -10.22
C TYR A 159 18.32 -8.38 -11.20
N LYS A 160 17.36 -8.27 -12.12
CA LYS A 160 17.12 -9.28 -13.15
C LYS A 160 18.16 -9.22 -14.28
N ARG A 161 18.67 -8.03 -14.59
CA ARG A 161 19.69 -7.82 -15.63
C ARG A 161 21.06 -8.31 -15.19
N ASP A 162 21.47 -7.93 -13.98
CA ASP A 162 22.76 -8.31 -13.40
C ASP A 162 22.58 -8.68 -11.91
N PRO A 163 22.19 -9.94 -11.63
CA PRO A 163 21.92 -10.38 -10.28
C PRO A 163 23.18 -10.40 -9.41
N GLU A 164 24.35 -10.63 -10.01
CA GLU A 164 25.62 -10.68 -9.29
C GLU A 164 25.98 -9.31 -8.74
N GLU A 165 26.09 -8.32 -9.62
CA GLU A 165 26.53 -6.97 -9.25
C GLU A 165 25.52 -6.29 -8.32
N THR A 166 24.23 -6.50 -8.57
CA THR A 166 23.18 -5.93 -7.72
C THR A 166 23.20 -6.55 -6.32
N LEU A 167 23.36 -7.88 -6.20
CA LEU A 167 23.46 -8.52 -4.87
C LEU A 167 24.74 -8.09 -4.15
N ARG A 168 25.88 -7.96 -4.84
CA ARG A 168 27.12 -7.41 -4.26
C ARG A 168 26.90 -5.99 -3.74
N SER A 169 26.23 -5.13 -4.52
CA SER A 169 25.91 -3.76 -4.12
C SER A 169 25.01 -3.72 -2.88
N ILE A 170 24.02 -4.60 -2.80
CA ILE A 170 23.14 -4.71 -1.62
C ILE A 170 23.95 -5.15 -0.38
N LEU A 171 24.79 -6.18 -0.52
CA LEU A 171 25.61 -6.70 0.57
C LEU A 171 26.65 -5.67 1.06
N ALA A 172 27.27 -4.95 0.13
CA ALA A 172 28.18 -3.85 0.42
C ALA A 172 27.46 -2.73 1.18
N TYR A 173 26.27 -2.32 0.73
CA TYR A 173 25.46 -1.33 1.43
C TYR A 173 25.19 -1.74 2.88
N ILE A 174 24.82 -3.00 3.13
CA ILE A 174 24.59 -3.50 4.49
C ILE A 174 25.86 -3.94 5.21
N ASN A 175 27.07 -3.71 4.67
CA ASN A 175 28.36 -4.10 5.24
C ASN A 175 28.46 -5.60 5.57
N ILE A 176 28.19 -6.45 4.59
CA ILE A 176 28.37 -7.90 4.69
C ILE A 176 29.31 -8.36 3.60
N ASP A 177 30.44 -8.94 4.03
CA ASP A 177 31.39 -9.58 3.13
C ASP A 177 31.01 -11.05 2.92
N VAL A 178 30.96 -11.43 1.64
CA VAL A 178 30.74 -12.81 1.18
C VAL A 178 31.79 -13.16 0.15
N SER A 179 32.19 -14.42 0.12
CA SER A 179 33.00 -14.94 -0.98
C SER A 179 32.18 -15.05 -2.27
N ASP A 180 32.85 -15.03 -3.42
CA ASP A 180 32.21 -15.27 -4.71
C ASP A 180 31.43 -16.59 -4.74
N TYR A 181 31.99 -17.62 -4.10
CA TYR A 181 31.34 -18.92 -3.97
C TYR A 181 30.01 -18.83 -3.21
N GLU A 182 29.96 -18.18 -2.05
CA GLU A 182 28.72 -17.99 -1.29
C GLU A 182 27.70 -17.18 -2.08
N LEU A 183 28.14 -16.13 -2.77
CA LEU A 183 27.29 -15.29 -3.62
C LEU A 183 26.64 -16.11 -4.74
N PHE A 184 27.44 -16.87 -5.50
CA PHE A 184 26.94 -17.70 -6.59
C PHE A 184 26.01 -18.81 -6.11
N GLN A 185 26.32 -19.45 -4.97
CA GLN A 185 25.43 -20.43 -4.37
C GLN A 185 24.08 -19.83 -3.99
N ALA A 186 24.09 -18.65 -3.36
CA ALA A 186 22.86 -17.98 -2.96
C ALA A 186 21.98 -17.60 -4.16
N LEU A 187 22.59 -17.11 -5.23
CA LEU A 187 21.89 -16.77 -6.48
C LEU A 187 21.32 -18.02 -7.17
N ASP A 188 22.13 -19.07 -7.32
CA ASP A 188 21.68 -20.33 -7.93
C ASP A 188 20.54 -20.98 -7.13
N ALA A 189 20.65 -21.03 -5.80
CA ALA A 189 19.60 -21.54 -4.92
C ALA A 189 18.31 -20.70 -4.95
N SER A 190 18.38 -19.45 -5.40
CA SER A 190 17.26 -18.52 -5.46
C SER A 190 16.75 -18.26 -6.88
N SER A 191 17.12 -19.10 -7.86
CA SER A 191 16.75 -18.89 -9.26
C SER A 191 15.23 -18.92 -9.50
N SER A 192 14.78 -18.29 -10.60
CA SER A 192 13.37 -18.29 -11.01
C SER A 192 12.81 -19.70 -11.24
N GLU A 193 13.66 -20.61 -11.72
CA GLU A 193 13.34 -22.00 -12.02
C GLU A 193 13.06 -22.75 -10.72
N LYS A 194 13.93 -22.62 -9.72
CA LYS A 194 13.74 -23.23 -8.39
C LYS A 194 12.51 -22.66 -7.68
N ALA A 195 12.27 -21.35 -7.77
CA ALA A 195 11.04 -20.73 -7.25
C ALA A 195 9.78 -21.30 -7.90
N THR A 196 9.77 -21.44 -9.22
CA THR A 196 8.64 -22.01 -9.96
C THR A 196 8.43 -23.49 -9.61
N GLU A 197 9.52 -24.26 -9.49
CA GLU A 197 9.46 -25.67 -9.11
C GLU A 197 8.88 -25.86 -7.71
N MET A 198 9.35 -25.08 -6.73
CA MET A 198 8.88 -25.17 -5.35
C MET A 198 7.42 -24.72 -5.21
N GLU A 199 6.99 -23.70 -5.94
CA GLU A 199 5.58 -23.33 -6.00
C GLU A 199 4.72 -24.47 -6.56
N ARG A 200 5.15 -25.12 -7.66
CA ARG A 200 4.42 -26.26 -8.23
C ARG A 200 4.34 -27.43 -7.26
N ARG A 201 5.42 -27.72 -6.54
CA ARG A 201 5.46 -28.77 -5.51
C ARG A 201 4.52 -28.43 -4.37
N TRP A 202 4.56 -27.20 -3.86
CA TRP A 202 3.68 -26.71 -2.82
C TRP A 202 2.21 -26.84 -3.22
N ASN A 203 1.85 -26.40 -4.43
CA ASN A 203 0.48 -26.44 -4.91
C ASN A 203 -0.04 -27.89 -4.99
N ARG A 204 0.77 -28.84 -5.48
CA ARG A 204 0.42 -30.28 -5.51
C ARG A 204 0.21 -30.86 -4.11
N SER A 205 1.09 -30.55 -3.16
CA SER A 205 1.00 -31.08 -1.79
C SER A 205 -0.17 -30.51 -0.99
N ASN A 206 -0.76 -29.39 -1.41
CA ASN A 206 -1.86 -28.71 -0.73
C ASN A 206 -3.14 -28.68 -1.59
N GLU A 207 -3.33 -29.64 -2.50
CA GLU A 207 -4.49 -29.70 -3.42
C GLU A 207 -5.84 -29.76 -2.67
N LEU A 208 -5.92 -30.46 -1.53
CA LEU A 208 -7.14 -30.61 -0.74
C LEU A 208 -7.57 -29.30 -0.04
N ASP A 209 -6.61 -28.50 0.45
CA ASP A 209 -6.88 -27.20 1.08
C ASP A 209 -7.25 -26.10 0.07
N GLN A 210 -7.03 -26.36 -1.23
CA GLN A 210 -7.24 -25.43 -2.33
C GLN A 210 -8.56 -25.66 -3.09
N ILE A 211 -9.38 -26.65 -2.72
CA ILE A 211 -10.67 -26.95 -3.38
C ILE A 211 -11.60 -25.73 -3.46
N ASN A 212 -11.48 -24.79 -2.52
CA ASN A 212 -12.29 -23.56 -2.46
C ASN A 212 -11.53 -22.26 -2.77
N LYS A 213 -10.28 -22.32 -3.24
CA LYS A 213 -9.46 -21.13 -3.56
C LYS A 213 -8.81 -21.29 -4.93
N PRO A 214 -8.96 -20.32 -5.86
CA PRO A 214 -8.29 -20.40 -7.15
C PRO A 214 -6.77 -20.49 -6.96
N ILE A 215 -6.12 -21.37 -7.73
CA ILE A 215 -4.66 -21.53 -7.73
C ILE A 215 -4.05 -20.19 -8.11
N GLN A 216 -3.45 -19.50 -7.14
CA GLN A 216 -2.68 -18.29 -7.39
C GLN A 216 -1.30 -18.70 -7.89
N ILE A 217 -1.01 -18.48 -9.17
CA ILE A 217 0.35 -18.59 -9.71
C ILE A 217 1.12 -17.32 -9.35
N VAL A 218 2.01 -17.45 -8.37
CA VAL A 218 2.82 -16.38 -7.81
C VAL A 218 4.06 -16.15 -8.66
N ASN A 219 4.79 -17.21 -9.01
CA ASN A 219 5.98 -17.13 -9.84
C ASN A 219 5.59 -17.14 -11.33
N GLN A 220 5.50 -15.95 -11.92
CA GLN A 220 5.16 -15.75 -13.33
C GLN A 220 6.39 -15.56 -14.23
N GLY A 221 7.51 -16.18 -13.89
CA GLY A 221 8.75 -16.17 -14.67
C GLY A 221 9.64 -14.94 -14.50
N GLY A 222 9.24 -13.94 -13.70
CA GLY A 222 10.09 -12.78 -13.40
C GLY A 222 10.45 -11.92 -14.63
N VAL A 223 9.56 -11.88 -15.63
CA VAL A 223 9.79 -11.15 -16.88
C VAL A 223 9.59 -9.65 -16.66
N VAL A 224 10.54 -8.85 -17.17
CA VAL A 224 10.49 -7.38 -17.22
C VAL A 224 9.75 -6.95 -18.49
N GLY A 225 8.92 -5.92 -18.40
CA GLY A 225 8.15 -5.36 -19.50
C GLY A 225 6.87 -6.13 -19.85
N ARG A 226 6.43 -7.06 -19.01
CA ARG A 226 5.29 -7.95 -19.32
C ARG A 226 3.96 -7.19 -19.37
N TRP A 227 3.86 -6.03 -18.74
CA TRP A 227 2.73 -5.12 -18.90
C TRP A 227 2.42 -4.76 -20.36
N GLN A 228 3.38 -4.90 -21.30
CA GLN A 228 3.18 -4.68 -22.73
C GLN A 228 2.20 -5.69 -23.38
N GLU A 229 1.88 -6.80 -22.71
CA GLU A 229 0.80 -7.72 -23.12
C GLU A 229 -0.59 -7.07 -23.06
N LEU A 230 -0.75 -5.97 -22.32
CA LEU A 230 -2.00 -5.21 -22.27
C LEU A 230 -2.32 -4.60 -23.64
N THR A 231 -3.62 -4.45 -23.93
CA THR A 231 -4.10 -3.89 -25.20
C THR A 231 -5.18 -2.84 -24.97
N GLY A 232 -5.43 -2.01 -25.98
CA GLY A 232 -6.49 -0.99 -25.95
C GLY A 232 -6.37 -0.02 -24.77
N LYS A 233 -7.48 0.20 -24.07
CA LYS A 233 -7.57 1.14 -22.93
C LYS A 233 -6.64 0.78 -21.76
N ASP A 234 -6.40 -0.51 -21.54
CA ASP A 234 -5.56 -0.98 -20.43
C ASP A 234 -4.08 -0.66 -20.69
N LYS A 235 -3.63 -0.76 -21.95
CA LYS A 235 -2.26 -0.36 -22.32
C LYS A 235 -2.05 1.14 -22.15
N ILE A 236 -3.03 1.94 -22.62
CA ILE A 236 -3.00 3.40 -22.47
C ILE A 236 -2.93 3.76 -20.99
N LEU A 237 -3.73 3.12 -20.12
CA LEU A 237 -3.66 3.35 -18.67
C LEU A 237 -2.28 3.01 -18.11
N ALA A 238 -1.70 1.87 -18.50
CA ALA A 238 -0.35 1.50 -18.04
C ALA A 238 0.71 2.53 -18.45
N GLU A 239 0.63 3.09 -19.66
CA GLU A 239 1.52 4.16 -20.11
C GLU A 239 1.33 5.44 -19.26
N HIS A 240 0.09 5.83 -18.96
CA HIS A 240 -0.22 6.99 -18.10
C HIS A 240 0.30 6.85 -16.65
N ILE A 241 0.56 5.63 -16.15
CA ILE A 241 1.16 5.43 -14.83
C ILE A 241 2.57 6.04 -14.78
N VAL A 242 3.30 6.04 -15.89
CA VAL A 242 4.62 6.69 -15.98
C VAL A 242 4.47 8.20 -15.90
N ASP A 243 3.50 8.78 -16.62
CA ASP A 243 3.22 10.22 -16.56
C ASP A 243 2.82 10.63 -15.15
N LEU A 244 2.00 9.82 -14.47
CA LEU A 244 1.60 10.03 -13.09
C LEU A 244 2.81 9.94 -12.15
N LYS A 245 3.72 8.99 -12.36
CA LYS A 245 4.98 8.89 -11.61
C LYS A 245 5.82 10.14 -11.81
N MET A 246 6.01 10.58 -13.06
CA MET A 246 6.75 11.81 -13.36
C MET A 246 6.11 13.03 -12.71
N ALA A 247 4.78 13.13 -12.72
CA ALA A 247 4.05 14.21 -12.05
C ALA A 247 4.23 14.16 -10.52
N ILE A 248 4.21 12.97 -9.91
CA ILE A 248 4.47 12.80 -8.48
C ILE A 248 5.92 13.14 -8.16
N ASP A 249 6.89 12.70 -8.96
CA ASP A 249 8.31 12.98 -8.74
C ASP A 249 8.65 14.47 -8.95
N SER A 250 8.01 15.13 -9.92
CA SER A 250 8.19 16.55 -10.25
C SER A 250 7.32 17.53 -9.46
N SER A 251 6.29 17.03 -8.76
CA SER A 251 5.47 17.89 -7.91
C SER A 251 6.35 18.60 -6.88
N ASP A 252 6.14 19.92 -6.75
CA ASP A 252 6.76 20.71 -5.69
C ASP A 252 6.51 19.96 -4.37
N GLU A 253 7.61 19.60 -3.71
CA GLU A 253 7.62 18.81 -2.50
C GLU A 253 6.58 19.36 -1.50
N ALA A 254 6.47 20.69 -1.40
CA ALA A 254 5.49 21.34 -0.55
C ALA A 254 4.04 20.95 -0.86
N GLU A 255 3.63 20.83 -2.13
CA GLU A 255 2.24 20.52 -2.50
C GLU A 255 1.89 19.05 -2.23
N PHE A 256 2.78 18.13 -2.60
CA PHE A 256 2.61 16.69 -2.39
C PHE A 256 2.63 16.33 -0.91
N PHE A 257 3.55 16.91 -0.14
CA PHE A 257 3.61 16.67 1.31
C PHE A 257 2.47 17.36 2.07
N THR A 258 1.90 18.46 1.56
CA THR A 258 0.63 19.02 2.07
C THR A 258 -0.52 18.02 1.94
N TYR A 259 -0.64 17.33 0.80
CA TYR A 259 -1.64 16.29 0.58
C TYR A 259 -1.45 15.11 1.55
N LEU A 260 -0.22 14.63 1.73
CA LEU A 260 0.10 13.56 2.69
C LEU A 260 -0.12 13.99 4.15
N PHE A 261 0.16 15.25 4.48
CA PHE A 261 -0.13 15.82 5.80
C PHE A 261 -1.63 15.88 6.07
N PHE A 262 -2.45 16.22 5.07
CA PHE A 262 -3.91 16.14 5.17
C PHE A 262 -4.38 14.70 5.44
N LEU A 263 -3.84 13.70 4.73
CA LEU A 263 -4.15 12.28 4.99
C LEU A 263 -3.72 11.84 6.40
N LYS A 264 -2.56 12.31 6.88
CA LYS A 264 -2.03 12.03 8.22
C LYS A 264 -2.85 12.65 9.35
N LYS A 265 -3.23 13.93 9.22
CA LYS A 265 -4.01 14.68 10.22
C LYS A 265 -5.43 14.13 10.39
N ASN A 266 -5.97 13.47 9.37
CA ASN A 266 -7.28 12.82 9.40
C ASN A 266 -7.24 11.32 9.80
N SER A 267 -6.16 10.89 10.46
CA SER A 267 -6.01 9.61 11.20
C SER A 267 -5.52 8.39 10.41
N LEU A 268 -5.25 8.50 9.11
CA LEU A 268 -5.04 7.33 8.22
C LEU A 268 -3.55 7.00 7.94
N LEU A 269 -2.64 7.95 8.22
CA LEU A 269 -1.18 7.74 8.26
C LEU A 269 -0.63 7.97 9.68
N LYS A 270 -1.41 7.63 10.71
CA LYS A 270 -1.05 7.86 12.11
C LYS A 270 0.23 7.08 12.45
N GLY A 271 1.34 7.79 12.66
CA GLY A 271 2.66 7.20 12.96
C GLY A 271 3.68 7.20 11.81
N VAL A 272 3.24 7.52 10.58
CA VAL A 272 4.13 7.71 9.42
C VAL A 272 4.99 8.96 9.62
N VAL A 273 6.31 8.86 9.43
CA VAL A 273 7.21 10.01 9.51
C VAL A 273 7.24 10.71 8.16
N LEU A 274 6.98 12.02 8.20
CA LEU A 274 7.21 12.90 7.07
C LEU A 274 8.51 13.67 7.35
N PRO A 275 9.36 13.98 6.36
CA PRO A 275 10.62 14.67 6.60
C PRO A 275 10.41 16.06 7.25
N GLU A 276 11.30 16.47 8.16
CA GLU A 276 11.16 17.70 8.97
C GLU A 276 11.20 19.00 8.14
N GLN A 277 11.86 18.99 6.99
CA GLN A 277 12.02 20.14 6.09
C GLN A 277 10.74 20.42 5.27
N MET A 278 9.70 19.59 5.41
CA MET A 278 8.58 19.48 4.47
C MET A 278 7.20 19.72 5.13
N VAL A 279 7.18 20.35 6.31
CA VAL A 279 5.95 20.88 6.93
C VAL A 279 5.61 22.21 6.25
N PRO A 280 4.51 22.32 5.48
CA PRO A 280 4.21 23.54 4.74
C PRO A 280 3.98 24.71 5.68
N SER A 281 4.43 25.91 5.29
CA SER A 281 3.94 27.12 5.93
C SER A 281 2.41 27.19 5.78
N LEU A 282 1.73 27.59 6.86
CA LEU A 282 0.25 27.59 7.00
C LEU A 282 -0.53 28.27 5.85
N ARG A 283 0.13 29.05 4.98
CA ARG A 283 -0.49 29.76 3.84
C ARG A 283 -0.65 28.91 2.57
N GLY A 284 0.16 27.87 2.35
CA GLY A 284 0.05 26.97 1.18
C GLY A 284 -1.11 25.96 1.29
N ILE A 285 -1.46 25.62 2.53
CA ILE A 285 -2.49 24.62 2.88
C ILE A 285 -3.88 24.99 2.33
N ALA A 286 -4.23 26.29 2.34
CA ALA A 286 -5.57 26.77 1.94
C ALA A 286 -5.83 26.77 0.42
N ALA A 287 -4.79 26.80 -0.42
CA ALA A 287 -4.93 26.80 -1.88
C ALA A 287 -5.02 25.37 -2.46
N LEU A 288 -4.36 24.41 -1.80
CA LEU A 288 -4.25 23.01 -2.21
C LEU A 288 -5.40 22.13 -1.72
N GLU A 289 -5.95 22.40 -0.53
CA GLU A 289 -7.20 21.77 -0.05
C GLU A 289 -8.35 21.96 -1.06
N LYS A 290 -8.30 23.05 -1.84
CA LYS A 290 -9.32 23.40 -2.83
C LYS A 290 -9.16 22.68 -4.17
N ARG A 291 -7.92 22.46 -4.65
CA ARG A 291 -7.65 21.83 -5.97
C ARG A 291 -7.59 20.30 -5.90
N ALA A 292 -6.95 19.73 -4.89
CA ALA A 292 -6.87 18.28 -4.70
C ALA A 292 -8.25 17.64 -4.47
N LEU A 293 -9.15 18.39 -3.81
CA LEU A 293 -10.48 17.93 -3.46
C LEU A 293 -11.51 18.17 -4.59
N LEU A 294 -11.31 19.18 -5.44
CA LEU A 294 -12.06 19.32 -6.70
C LEU A 294 -11.63 18.29 -7.76
N PHE A 295 -10.34 17.95 -7.82
CA PHE A 295 -9.80 16.92 -8.71
C PHE A 295 -10.30 15.53 -8.32
N SER A 296 -10.23 15.17 -7.03
CA SER A 296 -10.75 13.90 -6.53
C SER A 296 -12.27 13.79 -6.68
N MET A 297 -13.05 14.86 -6.55
CA MET A 297 -14.51 14.77 -6.66
C MET A 297 -15.06 14.66 -8.09
N LYS A 298 -14.33 15.15 -9.10
CA LYS A 298 -14.76 15.12 -10.51
C LYS A 298 -14.39 13.80 -11.20
N LEU A 299 -13.24 13.22 -10.87
CA LEU A 299 -12.82 11.88 -11.33
C LEU A 299 -13.70 10.78 -10.72
N PHE A 300 -13.98 10.90 -9.42
CA PHE A 300 -14.65 9.89 -8.60
C PHE A 300 -16.12 9.64 -9.00
N TYR A 301 -16.84 10.64 -9.51
CA TYR A 301 -18.26 10.46 -9.79
C TYR A 301 -18.53 9.70 -11.10
N GLN A 302 -17.75 10.00 -12.15
CA GLN A 302 -17.90 9.33 -13.43
C GLN A 302 -17.34 7.90 -13.36
N GLN A 303 -16.17 7.71 -12.72
CA GLN A 303 -15.59 6.38 -12.53
C GLN A 303 -16.38 5.52 -11.54
N ALA A 304 -16.97 6.05 -10.45
CA ALA A 304 -17.77 5.24 -9.53
C ALA A 304 -19.06 4.68 -10.14
N ILE A 305 -19.61 5.34 -11.16
CA ILE A 305 -20.72 4.81 -11.97
C ILE A 305 -20.20 3.69 -12.88
N ASP A 306 -19.04 3.90 -13.51
CA ASP A 306 -18.45 2.96 -14.45
C ASP A 306 -17.85 1.70 -13.77
N THR A 307 -17.48 1.77 -12.48
CA THR A 307 -16.86 0.66 -11.71
C THR A 307 -17.83 -0.13 -10.83
N GLY A 308 -19.15 0.04 -10.98
CA GLY A 308 -20.15 -0.81 -10.32
C GLY A 308 -20.29 -0.65 -8.79
N LEU A 309 -19.85 0.47 -8.21
CA LEU A 309 -20.10 0.75 -6.79
C LEU A 309 -21.61 0.91 -6.55
N HIS A 310 -22.16 0.13 -5.61
CA HIS A 310 -23.58 0.23 -5.29
C HIS A 310 -23.89 1.62 -4.70
N GLN A 311 -25.05 2.19 -5.07
CA GLN A 311 -25.48 3.53 -4.67
C GLN A 311 -25.40 3.77 -3.14
N GLY A 312 -25.56 2.72 -2.33
CA GLY A 312 -25.39 2.78 -0.87
C GLY A 312 -23.95 3.09 -0.42
N GLN A 313 -22.93 2.56 -1.10
CA GLN A 313 -21.52 2.78 -0.78
C GLN A 313 -21.11 4.22 -1.15
N ILE A 314 -21.53 4.69 -2.33
CA ILE A 314 -21.33 6.10 -2.76
C ILE A 314 -22.03 7.05 -1.78
N SER A 315 -23.25 6.71 -1.34
CA SER A 315 -23.99 7.47 -0.32
C SER A 315 -23.22 7.57 0.99
N HIS A 316 -22.66 6.46 1.48
CA HIS A 316 -21.93 6.41 2.75
C HIS A 316 -20.63 7.23 2.70
N LEU A 317 -19.90 7.15 1.59
CA LEU A 317 -18.67 7.90 1.39
C LEU A 317 -18.94 9.41 1.33
N LEU A 318 -19.88 9.86 0.49
CA LEU A 318 -20.23 11.28 0.38
C LEU A 318 -20.72 11.83 1.72
N LYS A 319 -21.47 11.03 2.50
CA LYS A 319 -21.86 11.37 3.88
C LYS A 319 -20.66 11.59 4.79
N SER A 320 -19.70 10.67 4.76
CA SER A 320 -18.49 10.72 5.61
C SER A 320 -17.60 11.91 5.25
N LEU A 321 -17.37 12.16 3.96
CA LEU A 321 -16.65 13.33 3.45
C LEU A 321 -17.38 14.63 3.83
N ALA A 322 -18.71 14.66 3.72
CA ALA A 322 -19.49 15.84 4.09
C ALA A 322 -19.38 16.17 5.59
N ALA A 323 -19.38 15.17 6.48
CA ALA A 323 -19.23 15.39 7.91
C ALA A 323 -17.85 15.94 8.28
N LEU A 324 -16.81 15.52 7.56
CA LEU A 324 -15.45 16.04 7.71
C LEU A 324 -15.36 17.49 7.20
N ALA A 325 -15.82 17.73 5.96
CA ALA A 325 -15.74 19.03 5.30
C ALA A 325 -16.64 20.11 5.92
N TYR A 326 -17.73 19.72 6.60
CA TYR A 326 -18.72 20.66 7.16
C TYR A 326 -18.12 21.73 8.08
N ARG A 327 -16.96 21.47 8.70
CA ARG A 327 -16.28 22.43 9.59
C ARG A 327 -15.01 23.03 9.02
N SER A 328 -14.30 22.27 8.19
CA SER A 328 -12.96 22.65 7.71
C SER A 328 -13.02 23.46 6.42
N ASP A 329 -13.99 23.20 5.54
CA ASP A 329 -14.05 23.85 4.23
C ASP A 329 -15.49 23.98 3.70
N PRO A 330 -16.11 25.19 3.80
CA PRO A 330 -17.46 25.46 3.30
C PRO A 330 -17.64 25.30 1.78
N LEU A 331 -16.59 25.46 0.98
CA LEU A 331 -16.66 25.36 -0.49
C LEU A 331 -16.63 23.90 -0.94
N VAL A 332 -15.79 23.09 -0.32
CA VAL A 332 -15.78 21.63 -0.48
C VAL A 332 -17.11 21.05 -0.04
N PHE A 333 -17.59 21.46 1.14
CA PHE A 333 -18.87 21.00 1.64
C PHE A 333 -20.03 21.32 0.69
N ARG A 334 -20.06 22.52 0.08
CA ARG A 334 -21.04 22.88 -0.95
C ARG A 334 -20.95 21.98 -2.19
N SER A 335 -19.75 21.57 -2.58
CA SER A 335 -19.52 20.68 -3.72
C SER A 335 -20.01 19.26 -3.44
N ILE A 336 -19.76 18.74 -2.24
CA ILE A 336 -20.29 17.45 -1.76
C ILE A 336 -21.81 17.47 -1.69
N VAL A 337 -22.40 18.55 -1.17
CA VAL A 337 -23.87 18.73 -1.12
C VAL A 337 -24.46 18.75 -2.53
N ARG A 338 -23.84 19.43 -3.51
CA ARG A 338 -24.31 19.44 -4.91
C ARG A 338 -24.27 18.04 -5.52
N LEU A 339 -23.20 17.28 -5.32
CA LEU A 339 -23.05 15.92 -5.84
C LEU A 339 -24.03 14.95 -5.17
N TYR A 340 -24.18 15.02 -3.85
CA TYR A 340 -25.17 14.23 -3.11
C TYR A 340 -26.60 14.52 -3.58
N LYS A 341 -26.94 15.81 -3.78
CA LYS A 341 -28.24 16.25 -4.33
C LYS A 341 -28.51 15.71 -5.72
N LYS A 342 -27.49 15.73 -6.57
CA LYS A 342 -27.62 15.36 -7.98
C LYS A 342 -27.85 13.85 -8.15
N HIS A 343 -27.38 13.02 -7.23
CA HIS A 343 -27.30 11.58 -7.51
C HIS A 343 -27.66 10.60 -6.38
N ILE A 344 -27.74 11.05 -5.13
CA ILE A 344 -27.99 10.15 -3.99
C ILE A 344 -29.32 10.46 -3.31
N GLY A 345 -29.56 11.72 -2.98
CA GLY A 345 -30.74 12.11 -2.22
C GLY A 345 -30.75 13.58 -1.87
N SER A 346 -31.66 14.00 -0.99
CA SER A 346 -31.78 15.43 -0.68
C SER A 346 -30.64 15.93 0.21
N ALA A 347 -30.27 17.21 0.08
CA ALA A 347 -29.34 17.86 1.00
C ALA A 347 -29.80 17.72 2.46
N SER A 348 -31.11 17.83 2.72
CA SER A 348 -31.66 17.64 4.06
C SER A 348 -31.34 16.27 4.66
N GLN A 349 -31.36 15.18 3.87
CA GLN A 349 -30.94 13.86 4.35
C GLN A 349 -29.45 13.81 4.72
N LEU A 350 -28.59 14.49 3.95
CA LEU A 350 -27.16 14.61 4.23
C LEU A 350 -26.91 15.41 5.52
N TYR A 351 -27.54 16.58 5.67
CA TYR A 351 -27.42 17.41 6.88
C TYR A 351 -27.95 16.70 8.14
N LEU A 352 -29.05 15.95 8.04
CA LEU A 352 -29.57 15.14 9.14
C LEU A 352 -28.61 14.02 9.54
N TRP A 353 -27.97 13.39 8.57
CA TRP A 353 -26.97 12.35 8.84
C TRP A 353 -25.75 12.95 9.55
N ILE A 354 -25.27 14.10 9.08
CA ILE A 354 -24.18 14.86 9.73
C ILE A 354 -24.57 15.23 11.15
N PHE A 355 -25.80 15.72 11.37
CA PHE A 355 -26.32 16.00 12.71
C PHE A 355 -26.31 14.75 13.59
N ARG A 356 -26.80 13.61 13.10
CA ARG A 356 -26.81 12.36 13.87
C ARG A 356 -25.41 11.88 14.26
N LYS A 357 -24.43 12.07 13.38
CA LYS A 357 -23.04 11.66 13.61
C LYS A 357 -22.23 12.63 14.47
N THR A 358 -22.46 13.93 14.32
CA THR A 358 -21.65 14.97 14.98
C THR A 358 -22.36 15.67 16.14
N ARG A 359 -23.68 15.44 16.30
CA ARG A 359 -24.59 16.09 17.26
C ARG A 359 -24.66 17.62 17.13
N ARG A 360 -24.28 18.19 15.98
CA ARG A 360 -24.20 19.65 15.78
C ARG A 360 -25.50 20.29 15.31
N VAL A 361 -26.09 21.12 16.15
CA VAL A 361 -27.35 21.83 15.90
C VAL A 361 -27.30 22.72 14.66
N SER A 362 -26.15 23.31 14.30
CA SER A 362 -26.05 24.15 13.10
C SER A 362 -26.38 23.40 11.80
N ALA A 363 -26.17 22.08 11.75
CA ALA A 363 -26.54 21.28 10.58
C ALA A 363 -28.06 21.17 10.40
N LEU A 364 -28.83 21.29 11.48
CA LEU A 364 -30.30 21.30 11.43
C LEU A 364 -30.86 22.58 10.80
N LEU A 365 -30.13 23.70 10.84
CA LEU A 365 -30.56 24.97 10.24
C LEU A 365 -30.66 24.90 8.70
N HIS A 366 -30.03 23.89 8.09
CA HIS A 366 -30.04 23.66 6.65
C HIS A 366 -30.97 22.50 6.23
N CYS A 367 -31.72 21.95 7.18
CA CYS A 367 -32.72 20.90 6.93
C CYS A 367 -34.08 21.53 6.62
N SER A 368 -34.86 20.89 5.74
CA SER A 368 -36.26 21.28 5.53
C SER A 368 -37.04 21.22 6.86
N PRO A 369 -37.97 22.17 7.12
CA PRO A 369 -38.82 22.20 8.31
C PRO A 369 -39.51 20.85 8.58
N PHE A 370 -39.91 20.13 7.53
CA PHE A 370 -40.54 18.81 7.63
C PHE A 370 -39.66 17.77 8.34
N TYR A 371 -38.35 17.77 8.06
CA TYR A 371 -37.41 16.82 8.67
C TYR A 371 -37.04 17.20 10.11
N ILE A 372 -36.99 18.50 10.40
CA ILE A 372 -36.78 19.02 11.75
C ILE A 372 -37.98 18.62 12.63
N LEU A 373 -39.21 18.80 12.13
CA LEU A 373 -40.44 18.40 12.80
C LEU A 373 -40.47 16.89 13.09
N LYS A 374 -40.06 16.06 12.12
CA LYS A 374 -39.97 14.60 12.28
C LYS A 374 -38.93 14.16 13.31
N LEU A 375 -37.84 14.92 13.49
CA LEU A 375 -36.84 14.69 14.54
C LEU A 375 -37.36 15.07 15.92
N ILE A 376 -38.03 16.22 16.04
CA ILE A 376 -38.66 16.69 17.28
C ILE A 376 -39.70 15.67 17.75
N LEU A 377 -40.57 15.21 16.83
CA LEU A 377 -41.64 14.26 17.13
C LEU A 377 -41.14 12.84 17.46
N LYS A 378 -40.03 12.36 16.86
CA LYS A 378 -39.50 11.00 17.11
C LYS A 378 -38.47 10.90 18.24
N GLN A 379 -37.75 11.98 18.54
CA GLN A 379 -36.59 11.92 19.44
C GLN A 379 -36.67 12.89 20.63
N GLY A 380 -37.77 13.64 20.78
CA GLY A 380 -37.96 14.55 21.91
C GLY A 380 -36.91 15.67 21.99
N ILE A 381 -36.32 16.06 20.86
CA ILE A 381 -35.27 17.08 20.84
C ILE A 381 -35.92 18.46 21.02
N ILE A 382 -35.73 19.06 22.21
CA ILE A 382 -36.08 20.46 22.48
C ILE A 382 -34.96 21.35 21.93
N LEU A 383 -35.23 22.07 20.85
CA LEU A 383 -34.35 23.14 20.35
C LEU A 383 -34.54 24.39 21.24
N VAL A 384 -33.72 24.50 22.30
CA VAL A 384 -33.66 25.75 23.07
C VAL A 384 -32.90 26.78 22.25
N ARG A 385 -33.62 27.80 21.79
CA ARG A 385 -33.08 28.95 21.06
C ARG A 385 -32.35 29.84 22.07
N LYS A 386 -31.01 29.73 22.18
CA LYS A 386 -30.22 30.81 22.82
C LYS A 386 -30.05 31.93 21.79
N TYR A 387 -30.86 32.98 21.92
CA TYR A 387 -30.51 34.29 21.41
C TYR A 387 -29.57 34.94 22.44
N THR A 388 -28.31 35.14 22.04
CA THR A 388 -27.43 36.23 22.48
C THR A 388 -26.27 36.29 21.52
#